data_AF-A0A399WZ10-F1
#
_entry.id   AF-A0A399WZ10-F1
#
_cell.length_a   1.000
_cell.length_b   1.000
_cell.length_c   1.000
_cell.angle_alpha   90.00
_cell.angle_beta   90.00
_cell.angle_gamma   90.00
#
_symmetry.space_group_name_H-M   'P 1'
#
loop_
_entity.id
_entity.type
_entity.pdbx_description
1 polymer ?
#
loop_
_entity_poly.entity_id
_entity_poly.type
_entity_poly.pdbx_seq_one_letter_code
_entity_poly.pdbx_strand_id
1 'polypeptide(L)'
;MTEQHGIAETGCPLDAAFVAVNYITCKPEYRERFEELFATRAHAIDRMPGFCGMQVLRPEGKPRRPKRAPKGAVQAGDVEGAYLIVSYWRRKKDFDAWTGSPEFLEGHQRGFEDVRKAKAEGKEPPMTSSFRVYEVVAK
;
A
#
# COMPACT_ATOMS: atom_id res chain seq x y z
N MET A 1 -23.14 -19.57 25.30
CA MET A 1 -23.11 -18.26 24.60
C MET A 1 -22.37 -18.50 23.30
N THR A 2 -23.10 -18.56 22.18
CA THR A 2 -22.51 -18.81 20.86
C THR A 2 -21.81 -17.55 20.38
N GLU A 3 -20.48 -17.60 20.31
CA GLU A 3 -19.67 -16.57 19.65
C GLU A 3 -20.04 -16.53 18.16
N GLN A 4 -20.83 -15.52 17.79
CA GLN A 4 -21.01 -15.13 16.40
C GLN A 4 -19.66 -14.63 15.89
N HIS A 5 -18.93 -15.51 15.21
CA HIS A 5 -17.89 -15.08 14.28
C HIS A 5 -18.60 -14.34 13.14
N GLY A 6 -18.75 -13.03 13.29
CA GLY A 6 -19.24 -12.16 12.23
C GLY A 6 -18.34 -12.35 11.03
N ILE A 7 -18.89 -12.89 9.95
CA ILE A 7 -18.31 -12.81 8.62
C ILE A 7 -17.96 -11.33 8.39
N ALA A 8 -16.68 -11.02 8.21
CA ALA A 8 -16.27 -9.68 7.86
C ALA A 8 -16.96 -9.34 6.53
N GLU A 9 -18.00 -8.51 6.58
CA GLU A 9 -18.59 -7.97 5.36
C GLU A 9 -17.46 -7.26 4.62
N THR A 10 -17.03 -7.84 3.50
CA THR A 10 -16.14 -7.17 2.56
C THR A 10 -16.80 -5.85 2.19
N GLY A 11 -16.28 -4.75 2.72
CA GLY A 11 -16.83 -3.42 2.48
C GLY A 11 -16.78 -3.08 0.99
N CYS A 12 -17.70 -2.23 0.53
CA CYS A 12 -17.63 -1.70 -0.82
C CYS A 12 -16.60 -0.55 -0.85
N PRO A 13 -15.67 -0.48 -1.82
CA PRO A 13 -14.80 0.69 -1.98
C PRO A 13 -15.57 2.00 -2.13
N LEU A 14 -16.80 1.95 -2.66
CA LEU A 14 -17.69 3.11 -2.73
C LEU A 14 -18.25 3.52 -1.36
N ASP A 15 -18.06 2.76 -0.29
CA ASP A 15 -18.42 3.18 1.08
C ASP A 15 -17.33 4.03 1.73
N ALA A 16 -16.14 4.10 1.13
CA ALA A 16 -15.01 4.79 1.72
C ALA A 16 -15.23 6.31 1.80
N ALA A 17 -14.80 6.89 2.91
CA ALA A 17 -14.60 8.34 3.08
C ALA A 17 -13.12 8.71 3.16
N PHE A 18 -12.24 7.71 3.28
CA PHE A 18 -10.79 7.89 3.40
C PHE A 18 -10.04 6.91 2.52
N VAL A 19 -9.02 7.39 1.81
CA VAL A 19 -8.18 6.57 0.92
C VAL A 19 -6.71 6.81 1.25
N ALA A 20 -5.95 5.73 1.43
CA ALA A 20 -4.49 5.79 1.53
C ALA A 20 -3.86 5.19 0.27
N VAL A 21 -2.97 5.95 -0.36
CA VAL A 21 -2.24 5.56 -1.57
C VAL A 21 -0.76 5.45 -1.22
N ASN A 22 -0.22 4.24 -1.28
CA ASN A 22 1.21 3.97 -1.15
C ASN A 22 1.83 3.87 -2.54
N TYR A 23 2.83 4.70 -2.81
CA TYR A 23 3.65 4.72 -4.00
C TYR A 23 4.90 3.91 -3.75
N ILE A 24 5.02 2.77 -4.44
CA ILE A 24 6.17 1.87 -4.32
C ILE A 24 6.99 1.90 -5.60
N THR A 25 8.25 2.31 -5.49
CA THR A 25 9.23 2.17 -6.57
C THR A 25 10.07 0.94 -6.31
N CYS A 26 9.93 -0.07 -7.16
CA CYS A 26 10.74 -1.29 -7.12
C CYS A 26 11.93 -1.19 -8.09
N LYS A 27 13.07 -1.73 -7.69
CA LYS A 27 14.13 -2.09 -8.63
C LYS A 27 13.58 -3.09 -9.66
N PRO A 28 14.02 -3.05 -10.93
CA PRO A 28 13.49 -3.93 -11.99
C PRO A 28 13.46 -5.40 -11.59
N GLU A 29 14.54 -5.89 -10.98
CA GLU A 29 14.71 -7.27 -10.53
C GLU A 29 13.83 -7.67 -9.34
N TYR A 30 13.22 -6.72 -8.64
CA TYR A 30 12.33 -6.98 -7.49
C TYR A 30 10.85 -6.98 -7.86
N ARG A 31 10.49 -6.55 -9.08
CA ARG A 31 9.08 -6.36 -9.47
C ARG A 31 8.25 -7.64 -9.41
N GLU A 32 8.77 -8.74 -9.93
CA GLU A 32 8.08 -10.04 -9.90
C GLU A 32 7.88 -10.52 -8.45
N ARG A 33 8.92 -10.41 -7.61
CA ARG A 33 8.81 -10.71 -6.19
C ARG A 33 7.77 -9.84 -5.50
N PHE A 34 7.76 -8.54 -5.77
CA PHE A 34 6.78 -7.60 -5.22
C PHE A 34 5.35 -8.02 -5.58
N GLU A 35 5.09 -8.36 -6.84
CA GLU A 35 3.76 -8.80 -7.28
C GLU A 35 3.36 -10.13 -6.62
N GLU A 36 4.27 -11.08 -6.50
CA GLU A 36 4.05 -12.35 -5.80
C GLU A 36 3.70 -12.15 -4.31
N LEU A 37 4.35 -11.18 -3.64
CA LEU A 37 4.05 -10.85 -2.25
C LEU A 37 2.60 -10.39 -2.05
N PHE A 38 2.05 -9.65 -3.02
CA PHE A 38 0.66 -9.19 -2.98
C PHE A 38 -0.33 -10.24 -3.49
N ALA A 39 0.04 -11.02 -4.52
CA ALA A 39 -0.78 -12.12 -5.04
C ALA A 39 -1.02 -13.21 -3.99
N THR A 40 -0.05 -13.43 -3.11
CA THR A 40 -0.10 -14.43 -2.02
C THR A 40 -0.21 -13.79 -0.64
N ARG A 41 -0.73 -12.56 -0.53
CA ARG A 41 -0.77 -11.81 0.73
C ARG A 41 -1.56 -12.55 1.81
N ALA A 42 -1.25 -12.32 3.08
CA ALA A 42 -1.90 -12.97 4.22
C ALA A 42 -3.38 -12.56 4.43
N HIS A 43 -3.89 -11.59 3.66
CA HIS A 43 -5.23 -11.03 3.83
C HIS A 43 -5.52 -10.46 5.23
N ALA A 44 -4.48 -10.18 6.03
CA ALA A 44 -4.62 -9.71 7.41
C ALA A 44 -5.40 -8.39 7.51
N ILE A 45 -5.13 -7.43 6.61
CA ILE A 45 -5.85 -6.15 6.51
C ILE A 45 -7.36 -6.34 6.27
N ASP A 46 -7.78 -7.46 5.65
CA ASP A 46 -9.19 -7.71 5.31
C ASP A 46 -10.03 -7.96 6.59
N ARG A 47 -9.37 -8.26 7.72
CA ARG A 47 -10.00 -8.43 9.04
C ARG A 47 -10.19 -7.12 9.79
N MET A 48 -9.67 -6.00 9.27
CA MET A 48 -9.70 -4.73 9.98
C MET A 48 -11.07 -4.05 9.91
N PRO A 49 -11.61 -3.57 11.06
CA PRO A 49 -12.81 -2.77 11.06
C PRO A 49 -12.67 -1.55 10.15
N GLY A 50 -13.68 -1.29 9.33
CA GLY A 50 -13.73 -0.12 8.46
C GLY A 50 -12.88 -0.21 7.19
N PHE A 51 -12.17 -1.31 6.95
CA PHE A 51 -11.52 -1.56 5.66
C PHE A 51 -12.57 -1.87 4.58
N CYS A 52 -12.48 -1.16 3.45
CA CYS A 52 -13.41 -1.25 2.31
C CYS A 52 -12.79 -1.96 1.10
N GLY A 53 -11.53 -2.40 1.18
CA GLY A 53 -10.83 -3.07 0.09
C GLY A 53 -9.54 -2.38 -0.31
N MET A 54 -8.79 -3.05 -1.18
CA MET A 54 -7.49 -2.57 -1.67
C MET A 54 -7.26 -3.00 -3.11
N GLN A 55 -6.58 -2.13 -3.86
CA GLN A 55 -6.06 -2.43 -5.20
C GLN A 55 -4.53 -2.28 -5.21
N VAL A 56 -3.87 -3.17 -5.94
CA VAL A 56 -2.44 -3.12 -6.22
C VAL A 56 -2.28 -2.88 -7.72
N LEU A 57 -1.82 -1.70 -8.08
CA LEU A 57 -1.80 -1.22 -9.46
C LEU A 57 -0.36 -1.20 -9.97
N ARG A 58 -0.16 -1.82 -11.13
CA ARG A 58 1.08 -1.70 -11.91
C ARG A 58 1.01 -0.41 -12.75
N PRO A 59 2.09 0.38 -12.85
CA PRO A 59 2.12 1.52 -13.75
C PRO A 59 2.05 1.07 -15.21
N GLU A 60 1.31 1.80 -16.03
CA GLU A 60 1.29 1.61 -17.48
C GLU A 60 2.41 2.44 -18.15
N GLY A 61 3.10 1.87 -19.13
CA GLY A 61 4.11 2.57 -19.93
C GLY A 61 5.55 2.53 -19.39
N LYS A 62 6.50 3.03 -20.19
CA LYS A 62 7.91 3.18 -19.79
C LYS A 62 8.05 4.45 -18.94
N PRO A 63 8.85 4.44 -17.86
CA PRO A 63 9.13 5.65 -17.09
C PRO A 63 9.69 6.74 -18.01
N ARG A 64 8.97 7.84 -18.24
CA ARG A 64 9.54 9.03 -18.86
C ARG A 64 10.40 9.73 -17.82
N ARG A 65 11.55 10.23 -18.26
CA ARG A 65 12.35 11.14 -17.43
C ARG A 65 11.63 12.50 -17.41
N PRO A 66 11.36 13.10 -16.25
CA PRO A 66 10.88 14.48 -16.21
C PRO A 66 11.93 15.37 -16.87
N LYS A 67 11.52 16.14 -17.89
CA LYS A 67 12.40 17.07 -18.63
C LYS A 67 12.95 18.21 -17.74
N ARG A 68 12.35 18.43 -16.57
CA ARG A 68 12.79 19.38 -15.53
C ARG A 68 12.05 19.06 -14.22
N ALA A 69 12.73 19.15 -13.07
CA ALA A 69 12.06 19.11 -11.77
C ALA A 69 11.40 20.48 -11.50
N PRO A 70 10.10 20.55 -11.15
CA PRO A 70 9.48 21.82 -10.78
C PRO A 70 10.07 22.34 -9.46
N LYS A 71 10.49 23.61 -9.44
CA LYS A 71 10.94 24.30 -8.23
C LYS A 71 9.77 24.47 -7.26
N GLY A 72 9.95 24.08 -6.00
CA GLY A 72 9.02 24.40 -4.90
C GLY A 72 7.81 23.48 -4.75
N ALA A 73 7.69 22.40 -5.54
CA ALA A 73 6.74 21.34 -5.22
C ALA A 73 7.25 20.54 -4.01
N VAL A 74 6.36 20.23 -3.06
CA VAL A 74 6.59 19.23 -2.00
C VAL A 74 6.85 17.89 -2.66
N GLN A 75 8.12 17.60 -2.99
CA GLN A 75 8.62 16.44 -3.74
C GLN A 75 7.50 15.59 -4.38
N ALA A 76 6.75 16.21 -5.29
CA ALA A 76 5.78 15.55 -6.14
C ALA A 76 6.57 15.06 -7.35
N GLY A 77 7.56 14.21 -7.10
CA GLY A 77 7.75 13.07 -7.97
C GLY A 77 6.64 12.12 -7.55
N ASP A 78 5.46 12.12 -8.18
CA ASP A 78 5.29 11.81 -9.60
C ASP A 78 6.31 10.73 -9.99
N VAL A 79 6.34 9.64 -9.21
CA VAL A 79 7.13 8.45 -9.52
C VAL A 79 6.46 7.76 -10.69
N GLU A 80 6.70 8.32 -11.86
CA GLU A 80 6.43 7.66 -13.12
C GLU A 80 7.08 6.28 -13.08
N GLY A 81 6.27 5.22 -13.15
CA GLY A 81 6.74 3.85 -12.97
C GLY A 81 6.71 3.30 -11.54
N ALA A 82 6.06 3.97 -10.56
CA ALA A 82 5.72 3.34 -9.29
C ALA A 82 4.47 2.47 -9.37
N TYR A 83 4.46 1.40 -8.59
CA TYR A 83 3.26 0.69 -8.22
C TYR A 83 2.45 1.53 -7.24
N LEU A 84 1.13 1.42 -7.30
CA LEU A 84 0.23 2.03 -6.31
C LEU A 84 -0.46 0.94 -5.50
N ILE A 85 -0.45 1.07 -4.18
CA ILE A 85 -1.34 0.31 -3.31
C ILE A 85 -2.38 1.29 -2.79
N VAL A 86 -3.62 1.13 -3.26
CA VAL A 86 -4.74 1.99 -2.91
C VAL A 86 -5.62 1.23 -1.93
N SER A 87 -5.69 1.69 -0.68
CA SER A 87 -6.55 1.11 0.36
C SER A 87 -7.69 2.07 0.69
N TYR A 88 -8.89 1.51 0.77
CA TYR A 88 -10.14 2.23 0.96
C TYR A 88 -10.64 1.99 2.38
N TRP A 89 -11.09 3.05 3.05
CA TRP A 89 -11.51 2.99 4.45
C TRP A 89 -12.76 3.82 4.70
N ARG A 90 -13.64 3.32 5.56
CA ARG A 90 -14.82 4.06 6.02
C ARG A 90 -14.43 5.37 6.68
N ARG A 91 -13.36 5.39 7.50
CA ARG A 91 -12.88 6.60 8.20
C ARG A 91 -11.36 6.57 8.37
N LYS A 92 -10.73 7.74 8.48
CA LYS A 92 -9.30 7.88 8.81
C LYS A 92 -8.92 7.14 10.11
N LYS A 93 -9.78 7.19 11.13
CA LYS A 93 -9.54 6.50 12.41
C LYS A 93 -9.34 5.00 12.25
N ASP A 94 -10.06 4.38 11.33
CA ASP A 94 -9.98 2.94 11.08
C ASP A 94 -8.63 2.58 10.42
N PHE A 95 -8.16 3.41 9.49
CA PHE A 95 -6.80 3.32 8.92
C PHE A 95 -5.72 3.53 10.00
N ASP A 96 -5.83 4.59 10.81
CA ASP A 96 -4.86 4.88 11.86
C ASP A 96 -4.74 3.70 12.84
N ALA A 97 -5.87 3.10 13.23
CA ALA A 97 -5.90 1.92 14.10
C ALA A 97 -5.19 0.72 13.45
N TRP A 98 -5.39 0.50 12.15
CA TRP A 98 -4.67 -0.54 11.43
C TRP A 98 -3.15 -0.32 11.42
N THR A 99 -2.66 0.91 11.20
CA THR A 99 -1.20 1.14 11.12
C THR A 99 -0.41 0.74 12.37
N GLY A 100 -1.07 0.65 13.53
CA GLY A 100 -0.49 0.19 14.79
C GLY A 100 -0.85 -1.24 15.18
N SER A 101 -1.52 -2.00 14.30
CA SER A 101 -2.10 -3.30 14.65
C SER A 101 -1.18 -4.49 14.32
N PRO A 102 -1.42 -5.67 14.93
CA PRO A 102 -0.73 -6.90 14.55
C PRO A 102 -0.93 -7.27 13.07
N GLU A 103 -2.09 -6.99 12.49
CA GLU A 103 -2.41 -7.25 11.08
C GLU A 103 -1.56 -6.41 10.12
N PHE A 104 -1.18 -5.19 10.52
CA PHE A 104 -0.19 -4.42 9.78
C PHE A 104 1.15 -5.14 9.76
N LEU A 105 1.63 -5.60 10.91
CA LEU A 105 2.91 -6.32 10.97
C LEU A 105 2.86 -7.65 10.19
N GLU A 106 1.79 -8.44 10.34
CA GLU A 106 1.56 -9.69 9.62
C GLU A 106 1.57 -9.47 8.10
N GLY A 107 0.85 -8.44 7.63
CA GLY A 107 0.79 -8.09 6.21
C GLY A 107 2.12 -7.61 5.63
N HIS A 108 2.97 -6.97 6.44
CA HIS A 108 4.24 -6.39 5.99
C HIS A 108 5.46 -7.26 6.26
N GLN A 109 5.34 -8.34 7.04
CA GLN A 109 6.47 -9.15 7.52
C GLN A 109 7.43 -9.56 6.40
N ARG A 110 6.91 -10.14 5.31
CA ARG A 110 7.74 -10.63 4.18
C ARG A 110 8.46 -9.49 3.45
N GLY A 111 7.79 -8.36 3.23
CA GLY A 111 8.40 -7.19 2.60
C GLY A 111 9.46 -6.52 3.49
N PHE A 112 9.21 -6.45 4.79
CA PHE A 112 10.21 -5.96 5.76
C PHE A 112 11.42 -6.88 5.85
N GLU A 113 11.22 -8.19 5.74
CA GLU A 113 12.32 -9.14 5.68
C GLU A 113 13.20 -8.94 4.45
N ASP A 114 12.62 -8.75 3.25
CA ASP A 114 13.37 -8.48 2.03
C ASP A 114 14.24 -7.20 2.17
N VAL A 115 13.68 -6.14 2.75
CA VAL A 115 14.42 -4.88 3.03
C VAL A 115 15.53 -5.10 4.07
N ARG A 116 15.23 -5.83 5.16
CA ARG A 116 16.20 -6.16 6.20
C ARG A 116 17.38 -6.96 5.64
N LYS A 117 17.11 -7.96 4.79
CA LYS A 117 18.12 -8.79 4.15
C LYS A 117 19.04 -7.95 3.25
N ALA A 118 18.47 -7.09 2.40
CA ALA A 118 19.26 -6.19 1.56
C ALA A 118 20.20 -5.32 2.39
N LYS A 119 19.69 -4.72 3.48
CA LYS A 119 20.48 -3.91 4.40
C LYS A 119 21.60 -4.70 5.10
N ALA A 120 21.32 -5.93 5.55
CA ALA A 120 22.31 -6.80 6.18
C ALA A 120 23.45 -7.19 5.21
N GLU A 121 23.14 -7.29 3.91
CA GLU A 121 24.11 -7.53 2.84
C GLU A 121 24.83 -6.24 2.38
N GLY A 122 24.56 -5.08 3.00
CA GLY A 122 25.12 -3.79 2.58
C GLY A 122 24.58 -3.28 1.24
N LYS A 123 23.47 -3.84 0.74
CA LYS A 123 22.79 -3.42 -0.49
C LYS A 123 21.73 -2.38 -0.16
N GLU A 124 21.46 -1.51 -1.13
CA GLU A 124 20.28 -0.65 -1.09
C GLU A 124 18.99 -1.48 -1.04
N PRO A 125 17.93 -1.00 -0.38
CA PRO A 125 16.62 -1.64 -0.37
C PRO A 125 16.11 -1.95 -1.79
N PRO A 126 15.42 -3.08 -1.98
CA PRO A 126 14.93 -3.48 -3.30
C PRO A 126 13.71 -2.65 -3.77
N MET A 127 13.12 -1.88 -2.85
CA MET A 127 12.06 -0.93 -3.12
C MET A 127 12.12 0.28 -2.15
N THR A 128 11.50 1.38 -2.55
CA THR A 128 11.24 2.55 -1.69
C THR A 128 9.74 2.84 -1.65
N SER A 129 9.26 3.36 -0.52
CA SER A 129 7.86 3.69 -0.30
C SER A 129 7.69 5.16 0.07
N SER A 130 6.65 5.79 -0.46
CA SER A 130 6.08 7.04 0.05
C SER A 130 4.56 6.90 0.00
N PHE A 131 3.81 7.54 0.89
CA PHE A 131 2.36 7.43 0.85
C PHE A 131 1.68 8.78 1.02
N ARG A 132 0.45 8.87 0.50
CA ARG A 132 -0.45 10.01 0.62
C ARG A 132 -1.82 9.53 1.07
N VAL A 133 -2.56 10.42 1.71
CA VAL A 133 -3.91 10.15 2.20
C VAL A 133 -4.87 11.17 1.62
N TYR A 134 -6.10 10.74 1.40
CA TYR A 134 -7.14 11.52 0.71
C TYR A 134 -8.48 11.36 1.43
N GLU A 135 -9.26 12.43 1.43
CA GLU A 135 -10.69 12.39 1.74
C GLU A 135 -11.48 12.19 0.45
N VAL A 136 -12.52 11.35 0.49
CA VAL A 136 -13.40 11.13 -0.65
C VAL A 136 -14.46 12.23 -0.69
N VAL A 137 -14.41 13.06 -1.73
CA VAL A 137 -15.35 14.19 -1.90
C VAL A 137 -16.51 13.89 -2.87
N ALA A 138 -16.40 12.83 -3.69
CA ALA A 138 -17.40 12.40 -4.67
C ALA A 138 -17.25 10.89 -4.97
N LYS A 139 -18.33 10.25 -5.46
CA LYS A 139 -18.43 8.81 -5.75
C LYS A 139 -19.05 8.56 -7.12
#